data_AF-A0A6B8RT52-F1
#
_entry.id   AF-A0A6B8RT52-F1
#
_cell.length_a   1.000
_cell.length_b   1.000
_cell.length_c   1.000
_cell.angle_alpha   90.00
_cell.angle_beta   90.00
_cell.angle_gamma   90.00
#
_symmetry.space_group_name_H-M   'P 1'
#
loop_
_entity.id
_entity.type
_entity.pdbx_description
1 polymer ?
#
loop_
_entity_poly.entity_id
_entity_poly.type
_entity_poly.pdbx_seq_one_letter_code
_entity_poly.pdbx_strand_id
1 'polypeptide(L)'
;MGAFGPIHIILIVIVALLLFGPSKLPELGKAFGKTLREFKNGTKDIMNDNDETPQVQPGTRKEIRSEKANVQEAQFREVSEVSTEEKVEKKPQDSRRLPD
;
A
#
# COMPACT_ATOMS: atom_id res chain seq x y z
N MET A 1 -48.18 16.85 6.14
CA MET A 1 -47.09 16.95 7.14
C MET A 1 -45.77 16.94 6.39
N GLY A 2 -45.07 18.07 6.26
CA GLY A 2 -43.89 18.19 5.38
C GLY A 2 -42.85 19.23 5.83
N ALA A 3 -42.89 19.62 7.10
CA ALA A 3 -42.05 20.69 7.64
C ALA A 3 -40.63 20.25 8.04
N PHE A 4 -40.26 18.99 7.87
CA PHE A 4 -38.89 18.51 8.12
C PHE A 4 -38.29 17.91 6.85
N GLY A 5 -38.49 18.62 5.74
CA GLY A 5 -37.88 18.26 4.47
C GLY A 5 -36.39 18.61 4.40
N PRO A 6 -35.66 18.08 3.40
CA PRO A 6 -34.23 18.33 3.18
C PRO A 6 -33.82 19.81 3.20
N ILE A 7 -34.76 20.71 2.86
CA ILE A 7 -34.58 22.16 2.91
C ILE A 7 -34.21 22.67 4.30
N HIS A 8 -34.78 22.11 5.37
CA HIS A 8 -34.49 22.56 6.74
C HIS A 8 -33.05 22.21 7.13
N ILE A 9 -32.59 21.03 6.75
CA ILE A 9 -31.20 20.61 6.95
C ILE A 9 -30.25 21.52 6.15
N ILE A 10 -30.56 21.82 4.88
CA ILE A 10 -29.78 22.76 4.06
C ILE A 10 -29.66 24.12 4.76
N LEU A 11 -30.76 24.64 5.32
CA LEU A 11 -30.78 25.96 5.95
C LEU A 11 -29.89 26.00 7.19
N ILE A 12 -29.93 24.95 8.02
CA ILE A 12 -29.04 24.81 9.18
C ILE A 12 -27.58 24.72 8.74
N VAL A 13 -27.28 23.96 7.69
CA VAL A 13 -25.92 23.85 7.13
C VAL A 13 -25.43 25.21 6.64
N ILE A 14 -26.25 25.99 5.95
CA ILE A 14 -25.87 27.34 5.50
C ILE A 14 -25.52 28.24 6.69
N VAL A 15 -26.34 28.25 7.74
CA VAL A 15 -26.04 29.04 8.95
C VAL A 15 -24.75 28.56 9.60
N ALA A 16 -24.57 27.25 9.77
CA ALA A 16 -23.33 26.69 10.32
C ALA A 16 -22.10 27.02 9.46
N LEU A 17 -22.24 27.02 8.13
CA LEU A 17 -21.19 27.42 7.18
C LEU A 17 -20.84 28.91 7.28
N LEU A 18 -21.77 29.78 7.67
CA LEU A 18 -21.46 31.19 7.91
C LEU A 18 -20.68 31.38 9.22
N LEU A 19 -21.01 30.63 10.27
CA LEU A 19 -20.28 30.69 11.55
C LEU A 19 -18.90 30.04 11.47
N PHE A 20 -18.82 28.84 10.89
CA PHE A 20 -17.59 28.03 10.86
C PHE A 20 -16.78 28.20 9.57
N GLY A 21 -17.41 28.59 8.46
CA GLY A 21 -16.79 28.65 7.14
C GLY A 21 -16.82 27.30 6.39
N PRO A 22 -16.97 27.30 5.04
CA PRO A 22 -16.99 26.08 4.23
C PRO A 22 -15.68 25.30 4.22
N SER A 23 -14.57 25.94 4.58
CA SER A 23 -13.27 25.27 4.68
C SER A 23 -13.12 24.44 5.96
N LYS A 24 -13.91 24.69 7.00
CA LYS A 24 -13.78 24.00 8.30
C LYS A 24 -14.51 22.67 8.38
N LEU A 25 -15.66 22.52 7.72
CA LEU A 25 -16.34 21.21 7.62
C LEU A 25 -15.47 20.10 7.00
N PRO A 26 -14.78 20.29 5.85
CA PRO A 26 -13.92 19.26 5.29
C PRO A 26 -12.67 19.00 6.13
N GLU A 27 -12.16 20.01 6.84
CA GLU A 27 -11.03 19.88 7.77
C GLU A 27 -11.42 19.00 8.98
N LEU A 28 -12.56 19.29 9.61
CA LEU A 28 -13.14 18.50 10.69
C LEU A 28 -13.50 17.08 10.22
N GLY A 29 -14.09 16.93 9.03
CA GLY A 29 -14.43 15.64 8.45
C GLY A 29 -13.20 14.75 8.19
N LYS A 30 -12.06 15.34 7.78
CA LYS A 30 -10.80 14.60 7.63
C LYS A 30 -10.24 14.12 8.97
N ALA A 31 -10.27 14.98 9.99
CA ALA A 31 -9.81 14.63 11.34
C ALA A 31 -10.70 13.54 11.96
N PHE A 32 -12.02 13.76 11.97
CA PHE A 32 -13.00 12.82 12.48
C PHE A 32 -13.02 11.50 11.69
N GLY A 33 -12.81 11.57 10.37
CA GLY A 33 -12.73 10.41 9.50
C GLY A 33 -11.51 9.53 9.78
N LYS A 34 -10.36 10.11 10.13
CA LYS A 34 -9.20 9.34 10.62
C LYS A 34 -9.52 8.61 11.92
N THR A 35 -10.08 9.32 12.91
CA THR A 35 -10.51 8.72 14.19
C THR A 35 -11.51 7.59 13.96
N LEU A 36 -12.52 7.80 13.11
CA LEU A 36 -13.52 6.77 12.81
C LEU A 36 -12.93 5.59 12.04
N ARG A 37 -11.95 5.81 11.17
CA ARG A 37 -11.22 4.76 10.44
C ARG A 37 -10.45 3.88 11.41
N GLU A 38 -9.71 4.48 12.33
CA GLU A 38 -8.92 3.79 13.35
C GLU A 38 -9.83 3.07 14.35
N PHE A 39 -10.88 3.74 14.83
CA PHE A 39 -11.90 3.15 15.70
C PHE A 39 -12.55 1.93 15.02
N LYS A 40 -13.02 2.06 13.78
CA LYS A 40 -13.60 0.96 13.01
C LYS A 40 -12.62 -0.21 12.87
N ASN A 41 -11.34 0.08 12.59
CA ASN A 41 -10.33 -0.97 12.44
C ASN A 41 -10.08 -1.69 13.77
N GLY A 42 -9.96 -0.98 14.88
CA GLY A 42 -9.81 -1.57 16.21
C GLY A 42 -11.05 -2.35 16.64
N THR A 43 -12.25 -1.84 16.38
CA THR A 43 -13.50 -2.57 16.65
C THR A 43 -13.63 -3.83 15.79
N LYS A 44 -13.19 -3.78 14.53
CA LYS A 44 -13.18 -4.95 13.64
C LYS A 44 -12.26 -6.05 14.14
N ASP A 45 -11.10 -5.70 14.68
CA ASP A 45 -10.15 -6.66 15.26
C ASP A 45 -10.79 -7.41 16.43
N ILE A 46 -11.44 -6.67 17.34
CA ILE A 46 -12.18 -7.24 18.49
C ILE A 46 -13.39 -8.09 18.04
N MET A 47 -14.07 -7.69 16.96
CA MET A 47 -15.21 -8.44 16.42
C MET A 47 -14.77 -9.71 15.65
N ASN A 48 -13.63 -9.68 14.95
CA ASN A 48 -13.12 -10.80 14.16
C ASN A 48 -12.51 -11.92 15.00
N ASP A 49 -12.20 -11.69 16.28
CA ASP A 49 -11.82 -12.78 17.22
C ASP A 49 -12.94 -13.84 17.38
N ASN A 50 -14.15 -13.58 16.89
CA ASN A 50 -15.27 -14.53 16.92
C ASN A 50 -15.70 -15.04 15.54
N ASP A 51 -15.22 -14.48 14.41
CA ASP A 51 -15.64 -14.87 13.06
C ASP A 51 -14.52 -14.64 12.03
N GLU A 52 -13.89 -15.72 11.55
CA GLU A 52 -12.79 -15.66 10.58
C GLU A 52 -13.28 -15.23 9.17
N THR A 53 -13.16 -13.95 8.83
CA THR A 53 -13.08 -13.51 7.42
C THR A 53 -11.99 -12.44 7.22
N PRO A 54 -10.92 -12.73 6.43
CA PRO A 54 -9.92 -11.74 6.06
C PRO A 54 -10.50 -10.73 5.07
N GLN A 55 -10.53 -9.44 5.43
CA GLN A 55 -10.95 -8.37 4.52
C GLN A 55 -9.83 -7.37 4.25
N VAL A 56 -9.57 -7.20 2.96
CA VAL A 56 -8.49 -6.46 2.29
C VAL A 56 -8.40 -4.99 2.73
N GLN A 57 -7.17 -4.52 2.92
CA GLN A 57 -6.83 -3.11 3.14
C GLN A 57 -6.40 -2.44 1.81
N PRO A 58 -7.22 -1.57 1.19
CA PRO A 58 -6.76 -0.64 0.17
C PRO A 58 -6.45 0.71 0.83
N GLY A 59 -5.22 1.22 0.70
CA GLY A 59 -4.92 2.57 1.20
C GLY A 59 -3.52 3.16 1.01
N THR A 60 -2.44 2.37 0.99
CA THR A 60 -1.08 2.95 0.95
C THR A 60 -0.53 3.01 -0.48
N ARG A 61 -0.99 3.97 -1.30
CA ARG A 61 -0.40 4.21 -2.64
C ARG A 61 -0.24 5.69 -3.01
N LYS A 62 0.22 6.54 -2.08
CA LYS A 62 0.69 7.90 -2.44
C LYS A 62 1.83 8.37 -1.55
N GLU A 63 2.92 7.62 -1.49
CA GLU A 63 4.25 8.14 -1.21
C GLU A 63 5.23 7.04 -1.67
N ILE A 64 6.42 7.38 -2.15
CA ILE A 64 7.42 6.44 -2.72
C ILE A 64 7.10 5.94 -4.15
N ARG A 65 6.91 6.87 -5.10
CA ARG A 65 7.10 6.59 -6.55
C ARG A 65 8.22 7.44 -7.17
N SER A 66 8.96 8.23 -6.37
CA SER A 66 9.96 9.16 -6.91
C SER A 66 11.43 8.71 -6.83
N GLU A 67 11.74 7.48 -6.40
CA GLU A 67 13.16 7.08 -6.20
C GLU A 67 13.68 5.92 -7.09
N LYS A 68 12.85 5.33 -7.97
CA LYS A 68 13.27 4.21 -8.83
C LYS A 68 13.31 4.56 -10.32
N ALA A 69 14.15 5.53 -10.68
CA ALA A 69 14.39 5.91 -12.08
C ALA A 69 15.83 5.62 -12.58
N ASN A 70 16.67 4.88 -11.85
CA ASN A 70 18.08 4.70 -12.26
C ASN A 70 18.68 3.29 -12.05
N VAL A 71 17.92 2.21 -12.24
CA VAL A 71 18.51 0.86 -12.23
C VAL A 71 17.89 0.01 -13.34
N GLN A 72 18.07 0.45 -14.58
CA GLN A 72 17.64 -0.32 -15.75
C GLN A 72 18.63 -0.13 -16.91
N GLU A 73 19.92 -0.31 -16.63
CA GLU A 73 20.98 -0.32 -17.66
C GLU A 73 21.92 -1.53 -17.53
N ALA A 74 21.85 -2.32 -16.44
CA ALA A 74 22.85 -3.36 -16.16
C ALA A 74 22.51 -4.78 -16.64
N GLN A 75 21.32 -5.06 -17.19
CA GLN A 75 20.87 -6.44 -17.41
C GLN A 75 20.79 -6.89 -18.88
N PHE A 76 21.25 -6.07 -19.82
CA PHE A 76 21.14 -6.35 -21.26
C PHE A 76 22.45 -6.86 -21.92
N ARG A 77 23.56 -7.00 -21.18
CA ARG A 77 24.87 -7.35 -21.79
C ARG A 77 25.30 -8.82 -21.68
N GLU A 78 24.58 -9.68 -20.97
CA GLU A 78 25.05 -11.06 -20.72
C GLU A 78 24.63 -12.08 -21.79
N VAL A 79 23.72 -11.72 -22.70
CA VAL A 79 23.09 -12.70 -23.61
C VAL A 79 23.42 -12.43 -25.08
N SER A 80 24.70 -12.26 -25.44
CA SER A 80 25.10 -12.24 -26.86
C SER A 80 26.61 -12.39 -27.11
N GLU A 81 27.27 -13.37 -26.50
CA GLU A 81 28.53 -13.93 -27.04
C GLU A 81 28.43 -15.46 -26.92
N VAL A 82 27.93 -16.14 -27.98
CA VAL A 82 28.79 -16.88 -28.94
C VAL A 82 29.42 -18.09 -28.24
N SER A 83 28.85 -19.30 -28.28
CA SER A 83 28.73 -20.20 -29.44
C SER A 83 29.96 -20.21 -30.35
N THR A 84 31.04 -20.87 -29.93
CA THR A 84 31.82 -21.82 -30.78
C THR A 84 32.95 -22.45 -29.98
N GLU A 85 33.03 -23.79 -30.05
CA GLU A 85 34.23 -24.62 -29.80
C GLU A 85 34.68 -24.67 -28.31
N GLU A 86 35.11 -25.76 -27.70
CA GLU A 86 35.69 -27.00 -28.18
C GLU A 86 35.51 -28.07 -27.08
N LYS A 87 35.35 -29.30 -27.57
CA LYS A 87 35.40 -30.61 -26.92
C LYS A 87 36.63 -30.78 -25.99
N VAL A 88 36.62 -31.85 -25.18
CA VAL A 88 37.75 -32.46 -24.41
C VAL A 88 37.84 -31.94 -22.95
N GLU A 89 37.95 -32.67 -21.83
CA GLU A 89 37.96 -34.09 -21.46
C GLU A 89 38.18 -34.21 -19.93
N LYS A 90 37.59 -35.25 -19.31
CA LYS A 90 37.93 -35.95 -18.03
C LYS A 90 37.83 -35.27 -16.65
N LYS A 91 36.86 -35.76 -15.88
CA LYS A 91 36.97 -36.14 -14.44
C LYS A 91 37.98 -37.31 -14.33
N PRO A 92 38.91 -37.38 -13.35
CA PRO A 92 38.56 -37.83 -11.99
C PRO A 92 39.42 -37.32 -10.81
N GLN A 93 38.83 -37.51 -9.62
CA GLN A 93 39.46 -37.84 -8.34
C GLN A 93 40.96 -37.59 -8.18
N ASP A 94 41.32 -36.78 -7.18
CA ASP A 94 42.41 -37.18 -6.28
C ASP A 94 42.01 -36.90 -4.83
N SER A 95 41.42 -37.92 -4.23
CA SER A 95 41.50 -38.13 -2.79
C SER A 95 42.87 -38.73 -2.51
N ARG A 96 43.81 -37.94 -2.00
CA ARG A 96 44.78 -38.37 -0.97
C ARG A 96 45.80 -37.28 -0.65
N ARG A 97 46.15 -37.26 0.64
CA ARG A 97 47.37 -36.73 1.28
C ARG A 97 47.22 -35.40 1.99
N LEU A 98 47.12 -35.49 3.32
CA LEU A 98 48.22 -35.03 4.19
C LEU A 98 48.19 -35.80 5.53
N PRO A 99 49.05 -36.83 5.72
CA PRO A 99 49.74 -37.12 6.98
C PRO A 99 51.12 -36.42 6.96
N ASP A 100 51.80 -36.03 8.04
CA ASP A 100 51.71 -36.23 9.50
C ASP A 100 51.93 -34.88 10.21
#